data_AF-A0A352FGK4-F1
#
_entry.id   AF-A0A352FGK4-F1
#
_cell.length_a   1.000
_cell.length_b   1.000
_cell.length_c   1.000
_cell.angle_alpha   90.00
_cell.angle_beta   90.00
_cell.angle_gamma   90.00
#
_symmetry.space_group_name_H-M   'P 1'
#
loop_
_entity.id
_entity.type
_entity.pdbx_description
1 polymer ?
#
loop_
_entity_poly.entity_id
_entity_poly.type
_entity_poly.pdbx_seq_one_letter_code
_entity_poly.pdbx_strand_id
1 'polypeptide(L)'
;MSHLRSASLFLLLLCTFANAQTGAPSAAKPTRESVAPREIDPEIQQRRSIALSALQSLAIEARSYRDEPLRARVQARVADALWDQDKEGSRSLFRRAWDVAEGLETGTAAATASAPGRLAQNRPARPRANLRREILQLAAHRDRVLGEEFLRRMNAKDQAAQSNDATANGSQMSAAETAERLNLARSFLTAGEVERALQFADPALIRTTDAAISFLTSLREKAPAAADQFFARLLAAAAADPASDANTVSLLTTYAFTPSIHLVVSPNGFPSSIASPPVPPPDLAPALRKTYFQVSANLLLRPLAQIDQSSAGRSGTYFIATRLFPLFQQFAPELAPAISAQMVALGPEAAQATANAGERSVNRGMDNGKRDSYEDELKDRLDRAQGSDARDRAYAFAAMRAAEEGDQRAREFLDKIDDLDTRAGVRRFVDYNFIRSLLQQKHADEALALIRKAELNHTLRAHFITQAAALLADKDRVRAIDLLDEALTETRRIDAGTADRAYCLAALLAQFSKLDKVRSWQLLSETVKAANAVADFTGDNGRTSQLLEGKFSINMTTELASPTALTDLFGGLAEDNFYQAIDAARTFSGEAPRAMVMISVTRSVFEEKRNKSVKPAAQ
;
A
#
# COMPACT_ATOMS: atom_id res chain seq x y z
N MET A 1 -4.32 6.62 78.46
CA MET A 1 -4.82 5.23 78.45
C MET A 1 -4.07 4.50 77.33
N SER A 2 -2.76 4.22 77.47
CA SER A 2 -2.14 3.05 78.14
C SER A 2 -2.71 1.73 77.61
N HIS A 3 -1.95 0.77 77.06
CA HIS A 3 -0.67 0.16 77.48
C HIS A 3 0.08 -0.35 76.21
N LEU A 4 1.39 -0.25 75.94
CA LEU A 4 2.65 -0.17 76.69
C LEU A 4 3.08 -1.50 77.34
N ARG A 5 4.03 -2.21 76.70
CA ARG A 5 5.15 -3.00 77.29
C ARG A 5 6.25 -3.15 76.20
N SER A 6 7.42 -2.50 76.27
CA SER A 6 8.58 -2.75 77.16
C SER A 6 9.32 -4.05 76.84
N ALA A 7 10.64 -4.21 76.91
CA ALA A 7 11.82 -3.36 76.99
C ALA A 7 13.00 -4.33 77.19
N SER A 8 14.14 -4.11 76.53
CA SER A 8 15.51 -4.44 77.01
C SER A 8 15.82 -5.96 77.22
N LEU A 9 17.05 -6.47 77.33
CA LEU A 9 18.33 -5.98 77.83
C LEU A 9 19.38 -7.11 77.58
N PHE A 10 20.67 -6.76 77.45
CA PHE A 10 21.86 -7.53 77.91
C PHE A 10 22.24 -8.86 77.17
N LEU A 11 23.50 -9.32 77.10
CA LEU A 11 24.83 -8.84 77.52
C LEU A 11 25.90 -9.69 76.80
N LEU A 12 27.09 -9.10 76.65
CA LEU A 12 28.43 -9.65 76.39
C LEU A 12 28.75 -11.11 76.75
N LEU A 13 29.66 -11.72 75.96
CA LEU A 13 30.93 -12.37 76.38
C LEU A 13 31.62 -12.96 75.11
N LEU A 14 32.69 -12.37 74.52
CA LEU A 14 34.12 -12.35 74.88
C LEU A 14 34.76 -13.72 75.18
N CYS A 15 35.78 -14.05 74.34
CA CYS A 15 37.03 -14.81 74.57
C CYS A 15 37.33 -15.74 73.38
N THR A 16 38.18 -15.36 72.41
CA THR A 16 39.65 -15.56 72.36
C THR A 16 40.08 -17.03 72.44
N PHE A 17 40.60 -17.62 71.35
CA PHE A 17 42.05 -17.80 71.10
C PHE A 17 42.33 -18.78 69.94
N ALA A 18 43.31 -18.37 69.13
CA ALA A 18 44.39 -19.18 68.54
C ALA A 18 44.12 -20.22 67.42
N ASN A 19 44.67 -19.83 66.25
CA ASN A 19 45.57 -20.57 65.36
C ASN A 19 45.06 -21.74 64.49
N ALA A 20 44.90 -21.38 63.21
CA ALA A 20 45.62 -21.92 62.05
C ALA A 20 45.40 -23.40 61.68
N GLN A 21 44.69 -23.61 60.55
CA GLN A 21 45.14 -24.52 59.50
C GLN A 21 44.37 -24.31 58.18
N THR A 22 45.15 -24.06 57.12
CA THR A 22 44.94 -24.49 55.73
C THR A 22 43.59 -24.28 55.02
N GLY A 23 43.58 -23.28 54.13
CA GLY A 23 43.26 -23.48 52.71
C GLY A 23 41.82 -23.81 52.32
N ALA A 24 41.00 -22.77 52.15
CA ALA A 24 39.80 -22.82 51.30
C ALA A 24 39.70 -21.53 50.46
N PRO A 25 39.57 -21.62 49.13
CA PRO A 25 39.53 -20.45 48.27
C PRO A 25 38.22 -19.66 48.43
N SER A 26 38.42 -18.35 48.47
CA SER A 26 37.45 -17.26 48.52
C SER A 26 36.24 -17.48 47.61
N ALA A 27 35.06 -17.23 48.19
CA ALA A 27 33.77 -17.15 47.50
C ALA A 27 33.86 -16.24 46.26
N ALA A 28 33.64 -16.84 45.10
CA ALA A 28 33.49 -16.16 43.84
C ALA A 28 32.07 -15.57 43.70
N LYS A 29 32.03 -14.49 42.91
CA LYS A 29 30.88 -13.73 42.40
C LYS A 29 29.63 -14.58 42.13
N PRO A 30 28.41 -14.00 42.25
CA PRO A 30 27.19 -14.67 41.84
C PRO A 30 27.28 -14.99 40.35
N THR A 31 27.46 -16.28 40.07
CA THR A 31 27.43 -16.86 38.75
C THR A 31 26.05 -16.61 38.18
N ARG A 32 26.01 -15.85 37.08
CA ARG A 32 24.90 -15.74 36.15
C ARG A 32 24.40 -17.16 35.89
N GLU A 33 23.21 -17.50 36.37
CA GLU A 33 22.54 -18.77 36.04
C GLU A 33 22.55 -18.88 34.52
N SER A 34 23.36 -19.81 34.02
CA SER A 34 23.30 -20.24 32.63
C SER A 34 21.95 -20.90 32.46
N VAL A 35 21.02 -20.20 31.84
CA VAL A 35 19.81 -20.80 31.28
C VAL A 35 20.28 -21.96 30.41
N ALA A 36 20.05 -23.19 30.88
CA ALA A 36 20.34 -24.40 30.14
C ALA A 36 19.72 -24.27 28.73
N PRO A 37 20.42 -24.66 27.66
CA PRO A 37 19.85 -24.62 26.33
C PRO A 37 18.64 -25.54 26.34
N ARG A 38 17.45 -24.98 26.14
CA ARG A 38 16.24 -25.78 25.87
C ARG A 38 16.60 -26.74 24.74
N GLU A 39 16.62 -28.04 25.03
CA GLU A 39 16.72 -29.09 24.02
C GLU A 39 15.68 -28.78 22.94
N ILE A 40 16.18 -28.33 21.78
CA ILE A 40 15.31 -28.10 20.64
C ILE A 40 14.90 -29.49 20.17
N ASP A 41 13.60 -29.76 20.23
CA ASP A 41 12.97 -31.00 19.74
C ASP A 41 13.66 -31.48 18.44
N PRO A 42 14.19 -32.72 18.42
CA PRO A 42 14.92 -33.25 17.28
C PRO A 42 14.09 -33.21 15.99
N GLU A 43 12.76 -33.32 16.08
CA GLU A 43 11.88 -33.23 14.92
C GLU A 43 11.86 -31.79 14.34
N ILE A 44 11.85 -30.77 15.19
CA ILE A 44 11.93 -29.36 14.76
C ILE A 44 13.29 -29.06 14.12
N GLN A 45 14.37 -29.63 14.65
CA GLN A 45 15.70 -29.50 14.04
C GLN A 45 15.73 -30.14 12.64
N GLN A 46 15.14 -31.32 12.48
CA GLN A 46 15.04 -32.02 11.20
C GLN A 46 14.17 -31.23 10.20
N ARG A 47 13.01 -30.70 10.61
CA ARG A 47 12.18 -29.85 9.74
C ARG A 47 12.95 -28.61 9.27
N ARG A 48 13.74 -27.99 10.16
CA ARG A 48 14.59 -26.84 9.82
C ARG A 48 15.71 -27.17 8.84
N SER A 49 16.40 -28.30 9.02
CA SER A 49 17.47 -28.69 8.10
C SER A 49 16.92 -28.95 6.70
N ILE A 50 15.75 -29.58 6.61
CA ILE A 50 15.02 -29.80 5.35
C ILE A 50 14.59 -28.46 4.74
N ALA A 51 14.01 -27.55 5.52
CA ALA A 51 13.59 -26.24 5.05
C ALA A 51 14.76 -25.40 4.50
N LEU A 52 15.90 -25.41 5.20
CA LEU A 52 17.12 -24.74 4.74
C LEU A 52 17.64 -25.33 3.43
N SER A 53 17.73 -26.66 3.35
CA SER A 53 18.16 -27.36 2.14
C SER A 53 17.22 -27.08 0.95
N ALA A 54 15.91 -27.07 1.19
CA ALA A 54 14.91 -26.75 0.18
C ALA A 54 15.06 -25.31 -0.35
N LEU A 55 15.23 -24.31 0.53
CA LEU A 55 15.45 -22.91 0.11
C LEU A 55 16.74 -22.72 -0.66
N GLN A 56 17.85 -23.34 -0.21
CA GLN A 56 19.13 -23.29 -0.93
C GLN A 56 19.03 -23.94 -2.30
N SER A 57 18.34 -25.09 -2.40
CA SER A 57 18.11 -25.78 -3.66
C SER A 57 17.26 -24.93 -4.60
N LEU A 58 16.20 -24.30 -4.08
CA LEU A 58 15.34 -23.39 -4.84
C LEU A 58 16.11 -22.16 -5.34
N ALA A 59 17.02 -21.60 -4.54
CA ALA A 59 17.88 -20.48 -4.97
C ALA A 59 18.83 -20.87 -6.12
N ILE A 60 19.25 -22.12 -6.19
CA ILE A 60 20.06 -22.66 -7.30
C ILE A 60 19.18 -22.90 -8.53
N GLU A 61 18.04 -23.58 -8.35
CA GLU A 61 17.05 -23.86 -9.40
C GLU A 61 16.57 -22.57 -10.09
N ALA A 62 16.24 -21.54 -9.31
CA ALA A 62 15.75 -20.26 -9.79
C ALA A 62 16.70 -19.59 -10.79
N ARG A 63 18.01 -19.88 -10.76
CA ARG A 63 18.97 -19.35 -11.73
C ARG A 63 18.67 -19.82 -13.16
N SER A 64 18.04 -20.98 -13.29
CA SER A 64 17.71 -21.62 -14.56
C SER A 64 16.31 -21.27 -15.08
N TYR A 65 15.54 -20.48 -14.34
CA TYR A 65 14.19 -20.07 -14.75
C TYR A 65 14.24 -19.25 -16.03
N ARG A 66 13.31 -19.57 -16.94
CA ARG A 66 13.19 -18.88 -18.23
C ARG A 66 12.65 -17.47 -18.06
N ASP A 67 11.77 -17.28 -17.08
CA ASP A 67 11.24 -15.97 -16.70
C ASP A 67 12.25 -15.24 -15.79
N GLU A 68 12.98 -14.30 -16.37
CA GLU A 68 13.99 -13.53 -15.66
C GLU A 68 13.41 -12.65 -14.52
N PRO A 69 12.26 -11.96 -14.70
CA PRO A 69 11.56 -11.33 -13.58
C PRO A 69 11.27 -12.28 -12.41
N LEU A 70 10.77 -13.49 -12.71
CA LEU A 70 10.51 -14.50 -11.70
C LEU A 70 11.80 -14.92 -10.98
N ARG A 71 12.88 -15.18 -11.73
CA ARG A 71 14.19 -15.52 -11.19
C ARG A 71 14.66 -14.51 -10.14
N ALA A 72 14.59 -13.21 -10.45
CA ALA A 72 14.98 -12.16 -9.51
C ALA A 72 14.07 -12.12 -8.27
N ARG A 73 12.75 -12.23 -8.45
CA ARG A 73 11.79 -12.26 -7.34
C ARG A 73 12.04 -13.43 -6.40
N VAL A 74 12.22 -14.64 -6.94
CA VAL A 74 12.47 -15.85 -6.15
C VAL A 74 13.78 -15.73 -5.39
N GLN A 75 14.86 -15.25 -6.01
CA GLN A 75 16.13 -15.01 -5.33
C GLN A 75 16.01 -14.01 -4.17
N ALA A 76 15.29 -12.90 -4.36
CA ALA A 76 15.08 -11.91 -3.31
C ALA A 76 14.21 -12.43 -2.16
N ARG A 77 13.15 -13.20 -2.45
CA ARG A 77 12.29 -13.80 -1.41
C ARG A 77 12.99 -14.92 -0.65
N VAL A 78 13.84 -15.72 -1.31
CA VAL A 78 14.70 -16.69 -0.62
C VAL A 78 15.75 -15.98 0.25
N ALA A 79 16.33 -14.88 -0.22
CA ALA A 79 17.25 -14.06 0.58
C ALA A 79 16.60 -13.52 1.86
N ASP A 80 15.36 -13.03 1.74
CA ASP A 80 14.56 -12.57 2.88
C ASP A 80 14.28 -13.71 3.87
N ALA A 81 13.92 -14.89 3.37
CA ALA A 81 13.62 -16.06 4.20
C ALA A 81 14.85 -16.64 4.93
N LEU A 82 16.03 -16.58 4.31
CA LEU A 82 17.30 -17.09 4.87
C LEU A 82 18.06 -16.08 5.74
N TRP A 83 17.57 -14.84 5.87
CA TRP A 83 18.34 -13.74 6.45
C TRP A 83 18.86 -14.03 7.86
N ASP A 84 18.04 -14.65 8.72
CA ASP A 84 18.41 -14.90 10.10
C ASP A 84 19.39 -16.08 10.27
N GLN A 85 19.54 -16.90 9.22
CA GLN A 85 20.37 -18.11 9.21
C GLN A 85 21.69 -17.90 8.46
N ASP A 86 21.67 -17.16 7.34
CA ASP A 86 22.86 -16.86 6.53
C ASP A 86 22.79 -15.43 5.95
N LYS A 87 23.23 -14.46 6.77
CA LYS A 87 23.22 -13.04 6.38
C LYS A 87 24.09 -12.74 5.17
N GLU A 88 25.24 -13.40 5.03
CA GLU A 88 26.17 -13.15 3.92
C GLU A 88 25.66 -13.76 2.62
N GLY A 89 25.17 -14.99 2.68
CA GLY A 89 24.49 -15.64 1.55
C GLY A 89 23.24 -14.87 1.10
N SER A 90 22.43 -14.37 2.03
CA SER A 90 21.28 -13.53 1.71
C SER A 90 21.67 -12.21 1.07
N ARG A 91 22.71 -11.51 1.53
CA ARG A 91 23.23 -10.32 0.84
C ARG A 91 23.66 -10.62 -0.59
N SER A 92 24.35 -11.73 -0.81
CA SER A 92 24.75 -12.19 -2.15
C SER A 92 23.54 -12.52 -3.03
N LEU A 93 22.48 -13.12 -2.48
CA LEU A 93 21.24 -13.37 -3.20
C LEU A 93 20.50 -12.08 -3.57
N PHE A 94 20.39 -11.12 -2.65
CA PHE A 94 19.79 -9.82 -2.95
C PHE A 94 20.53 -9.06 -4.05
N ARG A 95 21.87 -9.01 -4.01
CA ARG A 95 22.67 -8.36 -5.07
C ARG A 95 22.45 -9.01 -6.43
N ARG A 96 22.43 -10.33 -6.48
CA ARG A 96 22.15 -11.07 -7.74
C ARG A 96 20.73 -10.80 -8.26
N ALA A 97 19.73 -10.81 -7.38
CA ALA A 97 18.36 -10.47 -7.74
C ALA A 97 18.30 -9.05 -8.33
N TRP A 98 19.00 -8.11 -7.71
CA TRP A 98 19.11 -6.73 -8.18
C TRP A 98 19.80 -6.63 -9.54
N ASP A 99 20.91 -7.33 -9.74
CA ASP A 99 21.65 -7.33 -11.02
C ASP A 99 20.79 -7.87 -12.17
N VAL A 100 19.99 -8.93 -11.93
CA VAL A 100 19.02 -9.45 -12.91
C VAL A 100 17.94 -8.41 -13.22
N ALA A 101 17.39 -7.76 -12.19
CA ALA A 101 16.38 -6.72 -12.38
C ALA A 101 16.93 -5.49 -13.14
N GLU A 102 18.19 -5.12 -12.91
CA GLU A 102 18.85 -4.03 -13.62
C GLU A 102 19.11 -4.39 -15.09
N GLY A 103 19.57 -5.61 -15.37
CA GLY A 103 19.80 -6.11 -16.73
C GLY A 103 18.52 -6.08 -17.59
N LEU A 104 17.40 -6.51 -17.02
CA LEU A 104 16.09 -6.49 -17.66
C LEU A 104 15.66 -5.10 -18.14
N GLU A 105 15.93 -4.08 -17.33
CA GLU A 105 15.58 -2.70 -17.68
C GLU A 105 16.45 -2.16 -18.81
N THR A 106 17.76 -2.40 -18.74
CA THR A 106 18.70 -1.96 -19.79
C THR A 106 18.41 -2.57 -21.15
N GLY A 107 18.08 -3.88 -21.21
CA GLY A 107 17.72 -4.55 -22.45
C GLY A 107 16.43 -3.98 -23.07
N THR A 108 15.47 -3.58 -22.24
CA THR A 108 14.23 -2.96 -22.73
C THR A 108 14.42 -1.52 -23.21
N ALA A 109 15.22 -0.71 -22.51
CA ALA A 109 15.51 0.66 -22.92
C ALA A 109 16.17 0.71 -24.32
N ALA A 110 17.11 -0.20 -24.58
CA ALA A 110 17.75 -0.37 -25.88
C ALA A 110 16.74 -0.81 -26.98
N ALA A 111 15.80 -1.69 -26.65
CA ALA A 111 14.76 -2.14 -27.58
C ALA A 111 13.71 -1.04 -27.89
N THR A 112 13.36 -0.21 -26.91
CA THR A 112 12.42 0.92 -27.11
C THR A 112 13.04 2.10 -27.82
N ALA A 113 14.33 2.37 -27.64
CA ALA A 113 15.06 3.41 -28.38
C ALA A 113 15.16 3.10 -29.89
N SER A 114 15.00 1.82 -30.26
CA SER A 114 15.14 1.34 -31.65
C SER A 114 13.82 1.35 -32.45
N ALA A 115 12.69 1.80 -31.87
CA ALA A 115 11.38 1.77 -32.53
C ALA A 115 10.62 3.10 -32.38
N PRO A 116 10.86 4.10 -33.25
CA PRO A 116 10.07 5.32 -33.25
C PRO A 116 8.66 5.04 -33.81
N GLY A 117 7.61 5.39 -33.07
CA GLY A 117 6.27 5.58 -33.65
C GLY A 117 5.13 4.64 -33.24
N ARG A 118 5.22 3.85 -32.15
CA ARG A 118 4.03 3.17 -31.59
C ARG A 118 3.70 3.66 -30.19
N LEU A 119 2.78 4.62 -30.12
CA LEU A 119 2.01 4.93 -28.92
C LEU A 119 1.30 3.65 -28.45
N ALA A 120 1.75 3.11 -27.31
CA ALA A 120 1.20 1.91 -26.71
C ALA A 120 -0.13 2.23 -26.00
N GLN A 121 -1.19 2.42 -26.79
CA GLN A 121 -2.47 2.90 -26.28
C GLN A 121 -3.40 1.80 -25.71
N ASN A 122 -2.94 0.56 -25.53
CA ASN A 122 -3.79 -0.53 -25.01
C ASN A 122 -3.02 -1.69 -24.33
N ARG A 123 -1.88 -1.41 -23.70
CA ARG A 123 -1.25 -2.39 -22.79
C ARG A 123 -1.28 -1.83 -21.37
N PRO A 124 -1.84 -2.55 -20.38
CA PRO A 124 -1.69 -2.15 -18.98
C PRO A 124 -0.20 -1.98 -18.70
N ALA A 125 0.14 -0.90 -17.99
CA ALA A 125 1.52 -0.59 -17.61
C ALA A 125 2.17 -1.86 -17.02
N ARG A 126 3.21 -2.38 -17.70
CA ARG A 126 3.78 -3.69 -17.37
C ARG A 126 4.36 -3.68 -15.94
N PRO A 127 4.30 -4.80 -15.18
CA PRO A 127 4.76 -4.91 -13.77
C PRO A 127 6.27 -4.74 -13.51
N ARG A 128 7.06 -4.20 -14.44
CA ARG A 128 8.52 -4.34 -14.47
C ARG A 128 9.27 -3.27 -13.67
N ALA A 129 8.76 -2.04 -13.62
CA ALA A 129 9.24 -1.01 -12.69
C ALA A 129 9.02 -1.38 -11.21
N ASN A 130 8.16 -2.37 -10.94
CA ASN A 130 7.88 -2.84 -9.58
C ASN A 130 8.96 -3.81 -9.06
N LEU A 131 9.75 -4.46 -9.93
CA LEU A 131 10.68 -5.50 -9.48
C LEU A 131 11.88 -4.94 -8.70
N ARG A 132 12.54 -3.88 -9.20
CA ARG A 132 13.60 -3.19 -8.44
C ARG A 132 13.06 -2.64 -7.12
N ARG A 133 11.86 -2.05 -7.14
CA ARG A 133 11.18 -1.57 -5.93
C ARG A 133 10.88 -2.69 -4.93
N GLU A 134 10.39 -3.84 -5.38
CA GLU A 134 10.12 -5.02 -4.55
C GLU A 134 11.41 -5.53 -3.89
N ILE A 135 12.48 -5.68 -4.66
CA ILE A 135 13.79 -6.13 -4.16
C ILE A 135 14.37 -5.11 -3.17
N LEU A 136 14.27 -3.81 -3.49
CA LEU A 136 14.69 -2.72 -2.60
C LEU A 136 13.95 -2.77 -1.28
N GLN A 137 12.63 -2.96 -1.28
CA GLN A 137 11.82 -3.03 -0.07
C GLN A 137 12.25 -4.20 0.81
N LEU A 138 12.40 -5.41 0.24
CA LEU A 138 12.86 -6.59 0.97
C LEU A 138 14.27 -6.40 1.54
N ALA A 139 15.19 -5.89 0.73
CA ALA A 139 16.56 -5.63 1.14
C ALA A 139 16.65 -4.58 2.25
N ALA A 140 15.98 -3.43 2.08
CA ALA A 140 15.98 -2.32 3.02
C ALA A 140 15.32 -2.68 4.36
N HIS A 141 14.35 -3.59 4.37
CA HIS A 141 13.74 -4.10 5.60
C HIS A 141 14.73 -4.91 6.45
N ARG A 142 15.68 -5.60 5.80
CA ARG A 142 16.67 -6.47 6.45
C ARG A 142 17.99 -5.76 6.76
N ASP A 143 18.45 -4.92 5.84
CA ASP A 143 19.73 -4.23 5.93
C ASP A 143 19.65 -2.83 5.29
N ARG A 144 19.78 -1.82 6.15
CA ARG A 144 19.81 -0.41 5.71
C ARG A 144 20.93 -0.15 4.71
N VAL A 145 22.11 -0.74 4.91
CA VAL A 145 23.26 -0.52 4.03
C VAL A 145 22.97 -1.03 2.62
N LEU A 146 22.29 -2.17 2.53
CA LEU A 146 21.88 -2.75 1.26
C LEU A 146 20.77 -1.93 0.58
N GLY A 147 19.82 -1.40 1.36
CA GLY A 147 18.82 -0.46 0.85
C GLY A 147 19.44 0.82 0.28
N GLU A 148 20.42 1.39 0.97
CA GLU A 148 21.20 2.55 0.52
C GLU A 148 22.05 2.24 -0.73
N GLU A 149 22.67 1.06 -0.80
CA GLU A 149 23.41 0.57 -1.97
C GLU A 149 22.49 0.54 -3.21
N PHE A 150 21.30 -0.04 -3.08
CA PHE A 150 20.34 -0.17 -4.17
C PHE A 150 19.70 1.15 -4.59
N LEU A 151 19.37 2.05 -3.64
CA LEU A 151 18.89 3.40 -3.97
C LEU A 151 19.89 4.18 -4.82
N ARG A 152 21.19 4.12 -4.49
CA ARG A 152 22.25 4.77 -5.27
C ARG A 152 22.39 4.15 -6.66
N ARG A 153 22.36 2.82 -6.75
CA ARG A 153 22.45 2.10 -8.04
C ARG A 153 21.24 2.36 -8.94
N MET A 154 20.07 2.67 -8.38
CA MET A 154 18.85 2.90 -9.15
C MET A 154 18.99 4.04 -10.17
N ASN A 155 19.84 5.04 -9.88
CA ASN A 155 19.92 6.31 -10.60
C ASN A 155 21.33 6.69 -11.09
N ALA A 156 22.32 5.79 -10.96
CA ALA A 156 23.68 6.03 -11.47
C ALA A 156 23.74 6.29 -13.00
N LYS A 157 22.67 5.95 -13.75
CA LYS A 157 22.55 6.20 -15.20
C LYS A 157 21.96 7.58 -15.55
N ASP A 158 21.11 8.16 -14.70
CA ASP A 158 20.59 9.52 -14.89
C ASP A 158 21.69 10.57 -14.66
N GLN A 159 22.59 10.30 -13.72
CA GLN A 159 23.78 11.13 -13.48
C GLN A 159 24.77 11.08 -14.64
N ALA A 160 24.89 9.94 -15.33
CA ALA A 160 25.75 9.80 -16.52
C ALA A 160 25.15 10.45 -17.78
N ALA A 161 23.83 10.65 -17.85
CA ALA A 161 23.18 11.42 -18.91
C ALA A 161 23.23 12.94 -18.66
N GLN A 162 23.32 13.37 -17.40
CA GLN A 162 23.42 14.77 -16.99
C GLN A 162 24.87 15.29 -16.92
N SER A 163 25.88 14.42 -17.03
CA SER A 163 27.30 14.81 -16.96
C SER A 163 27.83 15.59 -18.19
N ASN A 164 26.97 16.00 -19.12
CA ASN A 164 27.33 16.94 -20.18
C ASN A 164 27.15 18.42 -19.78
N ASP A 165 26.57 18.72 -18.61
CA ASP A 165 26.57 20.07 -18.03
C ASP A 165 27.64 20.18 -16.95
N ALA A 166 28.79 20.73 -17.32
CA ALA A 166 29.99 20.86 -16.49
C ALA A 166 29.90 21.90 -15.34
N THR A 167 28.72 22.12 -14.76
CA THR A 167 28.52 23.04 -13.61
C THR A 167 27.70 22.48 -12.45
N ALA A 168 27.24 21.22 -12.50
CA ALA A 168 26.52 20.61 -11.39
C ALA A 168 27.49 20.00 -10.36
N ASN A 169 27.61 20.63 -9.18
CA ASN A 169 28.27 20.06 -8.01
C ASN A 169 27.72 18.65 -7.71
N GLY A 170 28.61 17.64 -7.73
CA GLY A 170 28.31 16.21 -7.64
C GLY A 170 27.81 15.67 -6.30
N SER A 171 26.84 16.33 -5.66
CA SER A 171 26.27 15.89 -4.37
C SER A 171 24.74 15.97 -4.28
N GLN A 172 24.02 16.32 -5.35
CA GLN A 172 22.56 16.44 -5.30
C GLN A 172 21.88 15.14 -5.74
N MET A 173 21.06 14.59 -4.85
CA MET A 173 20.17 13.45 -5.10
C MET A 173 19.24 13.76 -6.29
N SER A 174 19.04 12.82 -7.21
CA SER A 174 18.13 13.05 -8.35
C SER A 174 16.67 13.13 -7.89
N ALA A 175 15.81 13.76 -8.69
CA ALA A 175 14.37 13.81 -8.40
C ALA A 175 13.73 12.41 -8.35
N ALA A 176 14.19 11.49 -9.20
CA ALA A 176 13.77 10.10 -9.19
C ALA A 176 14.23 9.36 -7.92
N GLU A 177 15.49 9.56 -7.49
CA GLU A 177 15.99 8.99 -6.24
C GLU A 177 15.19 9.47 -5.03
N THR A 178 14.91 10.77 -5.00
CA THR A 178 14.09 11.41 -3.96
C THR A 178 12.71 10.76 -3.88
N ALA A 179 12.05 10.57 -5.03
CA ALA A 179 10.72 9.96 -5.10
C ALA A 179 10.73 8.50 -4.64
N GLU A 180 11.71 7.69 -5.07
CA GLU A 180 11.82 6.28 -4.67
C GLU A 180 12.11 6.11 -3.19
N ARG A 181 13.00 6.95 -2.66
CA ARG A 181 13.34 6.98 -1.23
C ARG A 181 12.12 7.33 -0.38
N LEU A 182 11.29 8.30 -0.79
CA LEU A 182 10.04 8.65 -0.11
C LEU A 182 8.97 7.55 -0.24
N ASN A 183 8.88 6.89 -1.40
CA ASN A 183 8.00 5.73 -1.57
C ASN A 183 8.41 4.56 -0.66
N LEU A 184 9.71 4.28 -0.54
CA LEU A 184 10.23 3.28 0.40
C LEU A 184 9.92 3.68 1.85
N ALA A 185 10.17 4.93 2.23
CA ALA A 185 9.87 5.43 3.57
C ALA A 185 8.37 5.31 3.91
N ARG A 186 7.49 5.63 2.97
CA ARG A 186 6.03 5.46 3.14
C ARG A 186 5.64 4.00 3.34
N SER A 187 6.31 3.06 2.68
CA SER A 187 6.08 1.62 2.89
C SER A 187 6.39 1.20 4.34
N PHE A 188 7.48 1.71 4.92
CA PHE A 188 7.82 1.50 6.33
C PHE A 188 6.83 2.19 7.27
N LEU A 189 6.35 3.40 6.92
CA LEU A 189 5.28 4.04 7.70
C LEU A 189 4.05 3.17 7.73
N THR A 190 3.57 2.67 6.59
CA THR A 190 2.38 1.80 6.53
C THR A 190 2.55 0.56 7.42
N ALA A 191 3.75 -0.04 7.44
CA ALA A 191 4.09 -1.17 8.31
C ALA A 191 4.23 -0.81 9.81
N GLY A 192 4.16 0.47 10.18
CA GLY A 192 4.31 0.95 11.57
C GLY A 192 5.75 1.20 12.00
N GLU A 193 6.72 1.07 11.11
CA GLU A 193 8.14 1.26 11.38
C GLU A 193 8.56 2.73 11.23
N VAL A 194 8.06 3.59 12.11
CA VAL A 194 8.23 5.06 12.02
C VAL A 194 9.70 5.47 11.98
N GLU A 195 10.55 4.95 12.88
CA GLU A 195 11.97 5.31 12.91
C GLU A 195 12.70 4.96 11.62
N ARG A 196 12.44 3.77 11.06
CA ARG A 196 13.04 3.33 9.81
C ARG A 196 12.55 4.15 8.63
N ALA A 197 11.26 4.49 8.61
CA ALA A 197 10.73 5.40 7.61
C ALA A 197 11.45 6.75 7.64
N LEU A 198 11.68 7.33 8.82
CA LEU A 198 12.41 8.58 8.97
C LEU A 198 13.87 8.49 8.50
N GLN A 199 14.55 7.37 8.77
CA GLN A 199 15.93 7.14 8.29
C GLN A 199 16.05 7.20 6.76
N PHE A 200 15.04 6.71 6.04
CA PHE A 200 15.01 6.81 4.59
C PHE A 200 14.46 8.15 4.12
N ALA A 201 13.44 8.73 4.77
CA ALA A 201 12.84 9.98 4.32
C ALA A 201 13.73 11.21 4.53
N ASP A 202 14.49 11.29 5.64
CA ASP A 202 15.19 12.52 6.04
C ASP A 202 16.12 13.10 4.94
N PRO A 203 16.95 12.29 4.25
CA PRO A 203 17.78 12.78 3.15
C PRO A 203 17.01 13.19 1.87
N ALA A 204 15.73 12.79 1.73
CA ALA A 204 14.89 13.13 0.58
C ALA A 204 13.97 14.34 0.85
N LEU A 205 13.75 14.72 2.10
CA LEU A 205 12.86 15.84 2.48
C LEU A 205 13.58 17.20 2.40
N ILE A 206 14.21 17.46 1.26
CA ILE A 206 14.97 18.69 0.99
C ILE A 206 14.14 19.70 0.18
N ARG A 207 13.22 19.22 -0.67
CA ARG A 207 12.39 20.06 -1.55
C ARG A 207 10.92 19.69 -1.44
N THR A 208 10.06 20.68 -1.64
CA THR A 208 8.61 20.49 -1.72
C THR A 208 8.26 19.77 -3.02
N THR A 209 7.79 18.54 -2.89
CA THR A 209 7.31 17.71 -3.99
C THR A 209 6.02 17.01 -3.56
N ASP A 210 5.25 16.52 -4.52
CA ASP A 210 4.05 15.73 -4.25
C ASP A 210 4.35 14.52 -3.35
N ALA A 211 5.44 13.80 -3.62
CA ALA A 211 5.90 12.67 -2.81
C ALA A 211 6.27 13.09 -1.37
N ALA A 212 6.92 14.26 -1.20
CA ALA A 212 7.28 14.76 0.12
C ALA A 212 6.03 15.12 0.95
N ILE A 213 5.09 15.85 0.35
CA ILE A 213 3.85 16.24 1.03
C ILE A 213 2.99 15.01 1.34
N SER A 214 2.83 14.08 0.39
CA SER A 214 2.13 12.82 0.62
C SER A 214 2.74 12.04 1.79
N PHE A 215 4.07 11.94 1.87
CA PHE A 215 4.76 11.32 3.00
C PHE A 215 4.49 12.06 4.31
N LEU A 216 4.54 13.40 4.33
CA LEU A 216 4.28 14.18 5.55
C LEU A 216 2.85 14.05 6.04
N THR A 217 1.86 14.04 5.15
CA THR A 217 0.46 13.82 5.50
C THR A 217 0.29 12.45 6.17
N SER A 218 0.87 11.38 5.60
CA SER A 218 0.86 10.04 6.22
C SER A 218 1.67 9.96 7.51
N LEU A 219 2.80 10.68 7.61
CA LEU A 219 3.61 10.73 8.83
C LEU A 219 2.85 11.40 9.96
N ARG A 220 2.06 12.45 9.68
CA ARG A 220 1.34 13.22 10.70
C ARG A 220 0.33 12.35 11.46
N GLU A 221 -0.31 11.40 10.79
CA GLU A 221 -1.23 10.44 11.42
C GLU A 221 -0.55 9.60 12.52
N LYS A 222 0.76 9.36 12.40
CA LYS A 222 1.53 8.49 13.31
C LYS A 222 2.46 9.27 14.25
N ALA A 223 3.03 10.37 13.79
CA ALA A 223 4.03 11.17 14.48
C ALA A 223 3.87 12.67 14.11
N PRO A 224 2.85 13.36 14.68
CA PRO A 224 2.50 14.73 14.29
C PRO A 224 3.64 15.73 14.54
N ALA A 225 4.33 15.62 15.68
CA ALA A 225 5.45 16.52 16.00
C ALA A 225 6.61 16.39 15.01
N ALA A 226 6.95 15.16 14.59
CA ALA A 226 7.98 14.94 13.59
C ALA A 226 7.55 15.52 12.23
N ALA A 227 6.32 15.26 11.81
CA ALA A 227 5.78 15.80 10.57
C ALA A 227 5.79 17.33 10.54
N ASP A 228 5.41 17.99 11.65
CA ASP A 228 5.44 19.45 11.78
C ASP A 228 6.87 20.01 11.70
N GLN A 229 7.85 19.33 12.29
CA GLN A 229 9.26 19.72 12.16
C GLN A 229 9.78 19.61 10.73
N PHE A 230 9.44 18.54 10.01
CA PHE A 230 9.78 18.41 8.59
C PHE A 230 9.06 19.44 7.73
N PHE A 231 7.79 19.71 8.00
CA PHE A 231 7.05 20.75 7.30
C PHE A 231 7.69 22.13 7.49
N ALA A 232 8.10 22.46 8.72
CA ALA A 232 8.86 23.70 8.99
C ALA A 232 10.17 23.78 8.19
N ARG A 233 10.89 22.65 8.03
CA ARG A 233 12.08 22.58 7.17
C ARG A 233 11.76 22.79 5.70
N LEU A 234 10.68 22.20 5.19
CA LEU A 234 10.25 22.43 3.80
C LEU A 234 9.82 23.88 3.55
N LEU A 235 9.18 24.54 4.52
CA LEU A 235 8.87 25.97 4.43
C LEU A 235 10.15 26.81 4.33
N ALA A 236 11.16 26.52 5.16
CA ALA A 236 12.44 27.21 5.11
C ALA A 236 13.17 26.96 3.78
N ALA A 237 13.14 25.72 3.27
CA ALA A 237 13.74 25.37 1.98
C ALA A 237 13.03 26.08 0.81
N ALA A 238 11.69 26.11 0.80
CA ALA A 238 10.91 26.78 -0.23
C ALA A 238 11.13 28.30 -0.23
N ALA A 239 11.32 28.91 0.95
CA ALA A 239 11.65 30.32 1.06
C ALA A 239 13.04 30.65 0.47
N ALA A 240 14.00 29.74 0.59
CA ALA A 240 15.36 29.92 0.10
C ALA A 240 15.53 29.53 -1.38
N ASP A 241 14.63 28.74 -1.95
CA ASP A 241 14.73 28.21 -3.31
C ASP A 241 14.16 29.20 -4.36
N PRO A 242 14.99 29.72 -5.28
CA PRO A 242 14.52 30.57 -6.38
C PRO A 242 13.52 29.86 -7.32
N ALA A 243 13.53 28.53 -7.39
CA ALA A 243 12.61 27.78 -8.24
C ALA A 243 11.21 27.59 -7.61
N SER A 244 11.05 27.89 -6.30
CA SER A 244 9.76 27.77 -5.63
C SER A 244 8.76 28.82 -6.12
N ASP A 245 7.51 28.41 -6.35
CA ASP A 245 6.48 29.22 -6.99
C ASP A 245 5.06 28.95 -6.44
N ALA A 246 4.02 29.41 -7.14
CA ALA A 246 2.63 29.19 -6.72
C ALA A 246 2.24 27.70 -6.63
N ASN A 247 2.83 26.82 -7.45
CA ASN A 247 2.59 25.37 -7.33
C ASN A 247 3.27 24.80 -6.08
N THR A 248 4.42 25.35 -5.69
CA THR A 248 5.04 25.03 -4.40
C THR A 248 4.14 25.40 -3.23
N VAL A 249 3.54 26.60 -3.26
CA VAL A 249 2.55 27.04 -2.27
C VAL A 249 1.32 26.13 -2.25
N SER A 250 0.81 25.75 -3.43
CA SER A 250 -0.31 24.82 -3.57
C SER A 250 -0.04 23.47 -2.89
N LEU A 251 1.15 22.89 -3.11
CA LEU A 251 1.55 21.64 -2.46
C LEU A 251 1.70 21.79 -0.95
N LEU A 252 2.26 22.91 -0.46
CA LEU A 252 2.33 23.17 0.99
C LEU A 252 0.94 23.35 1.62
N THR A 253 -0.03 23.89 0.85
CA THR A 253 -1.44 24.01 1.27
C THR A 253 -2.05 22.65 1.55
N THR A 254 -1.70 21.62 0.76
CA THR A 254 -2.18 20.25 0.96
C THR A 254 -1.87 19.76 2.37
N TYR A 255 -0.66 19.95 2.88
CA TYR A 255 -0.35 19.55 4.26
C TYR A 255 -1.13 20.36 5.30
N ALA A 256 -1.24 21.68 5.10
CA ALA A 256 -1.73 22.60 6.13
C ALA A 256 -3.25 22.71 6.22
N PHE A 257 -3.96 22.58 5.10
CA PHE A 257 -5.40 22.89 5.00
C PHE A 257 -6.20 21.88 4.19
N THR A 258 -5.60 21.23 3.19
CA THR A 258 -6.34 20.31 2.30
C THR A 258 -5.63 18.96 2.12
N PRO A 259 -5.46 18.16 3.19
CA PRO A 259 -4.64 16.94 3.17
C PRO A 259 -5.11 15.89 2.16
N SER A 260 -6.37 15.95 1.76
CA SER A 260 -6.96 15.04 0.76
C SER A 260 -6.79 15.50 -0.68
N ILE A 261 -6.23 16.69 -0.95
CA ILE A 261 -6.18 17.25 -2.30
C ILE A 261 -4.77 17.71 -2.62
N HIS A 262 -4.19 17.10 -3.63
CA HIS A 262 -2.98 17.60 -4.28
C HIS A 262 -3.41 18.35 -5.53
N LEU A 263 -3.06 19.63 -5.61
CA LEU A 263 -3.47 20.54 -6.68
C LEU A 263 -2.23 21.18 -7.29
N VAL A 264 -2.15 21.16 -8.62
CA VAL A 264 -1.14 21.86 -9.41
C VAL A 264 -1.85 22.59 -10.54
N VAL A 265 -1.40 23.78 -10.89
CA VAL A 265 -1.99 24.59 -11.97
C VAL A 265 -0.96 24.80 -13.05
N SER A 266 -1.38 24.61 -14.31
CA SER A 266 -0.52 24.88 -15.47
C SER A 266 -0.30 26.38 -15.68
N PRO A 267 0.73 26.79 -16.46
CA PRO A 267 0.96 28.19 -16.82
C PRO A 267 -0.27 28.90 -17.43
N ASN A 268 -1.12 28.14 -18.11
CA ASN A 268 -2.33 28.62 -18.76
C ASN A 268 -3.56 28.70 -17.82
N GLY A 269 -3.39 28.38 -16.53
CA GLY A 269 -4.46 28.46 -15.53
C GLY A 269 -5.37 27.23 -15.45
N PHE A 270 -5.05 26.14 -16.15
CA PHE A 270 -5.81 24.89 -16.01
C PHE A 270 -5.37 24.12 -14.74
N PRO A 271 -6.27 23.91 -13.76
CA PRO A 271 -5.96 23.13 -12.57
C PRO A 271 -6.00 21.63 -12.86
N SER A 272 -5.07 20.90 -12.27
CA SER A 272 -5.05 19.45 -12.19
C SER A 272 -5.02 19.04 -10.72
N SER A 273 -5.91 18.13 -10.32
CA SER A 273 -5.99 17.71 -8.93
C SER A 273 -6.17 16.22 -8.77
N ILE A 274 -5.53 15.66 -7.76
CA ILE A 274 -5.72 14.28 -7.30
C ILE A 274 -6.37 14.35 -5.91
N ALA A 275 -7.52 13.69 -5.76
CA ALA A 275 -8.25 13.62 -4.51
C ALA A 275 -8.07 12.24 -3.84
N SER A 276 -7.76 12.26 -2.56
CA SER A 276 -7.72 11.11 -1.66
C SER A 276 -8.97 11.11 -0.77
N PRO A 277 -9.24 10.04 0.02
CA PRO A 277 -10.30 10.07 1.02
C PRO A 277 -10.22 11.31 1.92
N PRO A 278 -11.36 11.88 2.32
CA PRO A 278 -11.40 13.11 3.11
C PRO A 278 -10.72 12.91 4.47
N VAL A 279 -9.75 13.76 4.77
CA VAL A 279 -9.02 13.87 6.04
C VAL A 279 -9.25 15.30 6.53
N PRO A 280 -9.63 15.51 7.80
CA PRO A 280 -9.84 16.85 8.31
C PRO A 280 -8.53 17.66 8.28
N PRO A 281 -8.59 18.98 8.06
CA PRO A 281 -7.42 19.84 8.14
C PRO A 281 -6.76 19.71 9.51
N PRO A 282 -5.41 19.65 9.57
CA PRO A 282 -4.73 19.54 10.85
C PRO A 282 -4.79 20.85 11.64
N ASP A 283 -4.85 20.73 12.97
CA ASP A 283 -4.62 21.89 13.83
C ASP A 283 -3.12 22.18 13.94
N LEU A 284 -2.64 23.12 13.12
CA LEU A 284 -1.26 23.57 13.12
C LEU A 284 -1.00 24.55 14.26
N ALA A 285 0.15 24.41 14.93
CA ALA A 285 0.62 25.38 15.90
C ALA A 285 0.59 26.81 15.30
N PRO A 286 0.11 27.84 16.03
CA PRO A 286 -0.05 29.19 15.48
C PRO A 286 1.22 29.76 14.85
N ALA A 287 2.38 29.49 15.44
CA ALA A 287 3.66 29.92 14.90
C ALA A 287 3.97 29.30 13.53
N LEU A 288 3.75 27.98 13.38
CA LEU A 288 3.98 27.26 12.13
C LEU A 288 3.01 27.72 11.03
N ARG A 289 1.74 27.95 11.40
CA ARG A 289 0.72 28.52 10.52
C ARG A 289 1.10 29.92 10.03
N LYS A 290 1.60 30.77 10.93
CA LYS A 290 2.11 32.10 10.58
C LYS A 290 3.29 32.02 9.61
N THR A 291 4.25 31.13 9.86
CA THR A 291 5.39 30.92 8.95
C THR A 291 4.92 30.45 7.57
N TYR A 292 3.93 29.56 7.49
CA TYR A 292 3.34 29.14 6.22
C TYR A 292 2.82 30.35 5.41
N PHE A 293 2.02 31.23 6.01
CA PHE A 293 1.47 32.39 5.30
C PHE A 293 2.54 33.40 4.89
N GLN A 294 3.57 33.61 5.71
CA GLN A 294 4.71 34.46 5.37
C GLN A 294 5.47 33.93 4.15
N VAL A 295 5.80 32.64 4.14
CA VAL A 295 6.46 32.00 2.99
C VAL A 295 5.56 32.04 1.75
N SER A 296 4.27 31.73 1.90
CA SER A 296 3.31 31.75 0.79
C SER A 296 3.19 33.14 0.17
N ALA A 297 3.07 34.19 1.00
CA ALA A 297 3.04 35.56 0.50
C ALA A 297 4.34 35.93 -0.23
N ASN A 298 5.51 35.60 0.35
CA ASN A 298 6.79 35.89 -0.30
C ASN A 298 6.93 35.23 -1.69
N LEU A 299 6.37 34.03 -1.89
CA LEU A 299 6.37 33.34 -3.19
C LEU A 299 5.34 33.92 -4.16
N LEU A 300 4.12 34.23 -3.70
CA LEU A 300 3.05 34.78 -4.55
C LEU A 300 3.27 36.24 -4.94
N LEU A 301 3.98 37.01 -4.11
CA LEU A 301 4.31 38.43 -4.32
C LEU A 301 5.61 38.65 -5.10
N ARG A 302 6.18 37.59 -5.70
CA ARG A 302 7.40 37.73 -6.51
C ARG A 302 7.18 38.68 -7.70
N PRO A 303 8.26 39.32 -8.20
CA PRO A 303 8.17 40.17 -9.39
C PRO A 303 7.56 39.42 -10.58
N LEU A 304 6.74 40.12 -11.39
CA LEU A 304 6.02 39.51 -12.52
C LEU A 304 6.95 38.77 -13.50
N ALA A 305 8.14 39.31 -13.75
CA ALA A 305 9.14 38.67 -14.61
C ALA A 305 9.57 37.27 -14.11
N GLN A 306 9.58 37.04 -12.80
CA GLN A 306 9.86 35.73 -12.22
C GLN A 306 8.63 34.83 -12.28
N ILE A 307 7.43 35.37 -12.06
CA ILE A 307 6.17 34.64 -12.16
C ILE A 307 5.94 34.10 -13.58
N ASP A 308 6.31 34.88 -14.61
CA ASP A 308 6.18 34.49 -16.02
C ASP A 308 7.00 33.25 -16.38
N GLN A 309 8.11 33.03 -15.68
CA GLN A 309 9.01 31.89 -15.89
C GLN A 309 8.69 30.70 -14.96
N SER A 310 7.71 30.85 -14.07
CA SER A 310 7.34 29.82 -13.11
C SER A 310 6.49 28.70 -13.72
N SER A 311 6.39 27.57 -13.04
CA SER A 311 5.59 26.43 -13.49
C SER A 311 4.08 26.71 -13.49
N ALA A 312 3.64 27.70 -12.71
CA ALA A 312 2.24 28.13 -12.62
C ALA A 312 1.90 29.31 -13.55
N GLY A 313 2.90 30.07 -14.01
CA GLY A 313 2.68 31.30 -14.78
C GLY A 313 1.82 32.35 -14.03
N ARG A 314 1.37 33.40 -14.74
CA ARG A 314 0.47 34.40 -14.16
C ARG A 314 -0.89 33.83 -13.80
N SER A 315 -1.48 33.06 -14.72
CA SER A 315 -2.83 32.49 -14.56
C SER A 315 -2.88 31.49 -13.41
N GLY A 316 -1.90 30.61 -13.26
CA GLY A 316 -1.83 29.70 -12.12
C GLY A 316 -1.51 30.42 -10.81
N THR A 317 -0.65 31.44 -10.82
CA THR A 317 -0.40 32.26 -9.62
C THR A 317 -1.66 32.98 -9.17
N TYR A 318 -2.45 33.54 -10.10
CA TYR A 318 -3.74 34.15 -9.80
C TYR A 318 -4.72 33.14 -9.22
N PHE A 319 -4.81 31.94 -9.81
CA PHE A 319 -5.66 30.86 -9.32
C PHE A 319 -5.34 30.50 -7.86
N ILE A 320 -4.06 30.28 -7.55
CA ILE A 320 -3.62 29.92 -6.19
C ILE A 320 -3.82 31.08 -5.20
N ALA A 321 -3.53 32.32 -5.61
CA ALA A 321 -3.78 33.50 -4.79
C ALA A 321 -5.29 33.64 -4.47
N THR A 322 -6.16 33.44 -5.47
CA THR A 322 -7.62 33.47 -5.30
C THR A 322 -8.09 32.39 -4.34
N ARG A 323 -7.60 31.15 -4.51
CA ARG A 323 -7.90 30.01 -3.64
C ARG A 323 -7.51 30.26 -2.18
N LEU A 324 -6.35 30.87 -1.95
CA LEU A 324 -5.82 31.11 -0.59
C LEU A 324 -6.30 32.41 0.03
N PHE A 325 -6.91 33.32 -0.73
CA PHE A 325 -7.29 34.65 -0.26
C PHE A 325 -8.19 34.63 0.99
N PRO A 326 -9.23 33.77 1.09
CA PRO A 326 -10.04 33.67 2.31
C PRO A 326 -9.21 33.25 3.54
N LEU A 327 -8.22 32.36 3.33
CA LEU A 327 -7.32 31.92 4.41
C LEU A 327 -6.36 33.03 4.85
N PHE A 328 -5.86 33.84 3.91
CA PHE A 328 -5.07 35.03 4.25
C PHE A 328 -5.91 36.03 5.07
N GLN A 329 -7.15 36.29 4.69
CA GLN A 329 -8.04 37.17 5.45
C GLN A 329 -8.27 36.66 6.88
N GLN A 330 -8.41 35.34 7.04
CA GLN A 330 -8.67 34.73 8.35
C GLN A 330 -7.45 34.66 9.25
N PHE A 331 -6.28 34.28 8.71
CA PHE A 331 -5.12 33.89 9.52
C PHE A 331 -3.90 34.80 9.39
N ALA A 332 -3.85 35.67 8.37
CA ALA A 332 -2.78 36.65 8.16
C ALA A 332 -3.33 37.93 7.49
N PRO A 333 -4.30 38.62 8.15
CA PRO A 333 -5.01 39.75 7.57
C PRO A 333 -4.08 40.91 7.16
N GLU A 334 -2.90 41.01 7.78
CA GLU A 334 -1.87 41.99 7.44
C GLU A 334 -1.25 41.79 6.05
N LEU A 335 -1.28 40.57 5.51
CA LEU A 335 -0.76 40.23 4.18
C LEU A 335 -1.83 40.31 3.08
N ALA A 336 -3.12 40.24 3.46
CA ALA A 336 -4.23 40.21 2.52
C ALA A 336 -4.26 41.41 1.54
N PRO A 337 -3.98 42.67 1.95
CA PRO A 337 -3.94 43.80 1.03
C PRO A 337 -2.89 43.66 -0.06
N ALA A 338 -1.70 43.14 0.29
CA ALA A 338 -0.61 42.94 -0.67
C ALA A 338 -0.97 41.84 -1.68
N ILE A 339 -1.57 40.73 -1.22
CA ILE A 339 -2.06 39.65 -2.10
C ILE A 339 -3.15 40.17 -3.03
N SER A 340 -4.08 40.97 -2.53
CA SER A 340 -5.13 41.60 -3.34
C SER A 340 -4.54 42.51 -4.42
N ALA A 341 -3.58 43.37 -4.08
CA ALA A 341 -2.88 44.21 -5.04
C ALA A 341 -2.13 43.38 -6.11
N GLN A 342 -1.51 42.28 -5.71
CA GLN A 342 -0.83 41.38 -6.64
C GLN A 342 -1.80 40.68 -7.60
N MET A 343 -2.98 40.25 -7.13
CA MET A 343 -4.01 39.68 -8.01
C MET A 343 -4.44 40.68 -9.09
N VAL A 344 -4.56 41.97 -8.75
CA VAL A 344 -4.83 43.04 -9.74
C VAL A 344 -3.66 43.18 -10.73
N ALA A 345 -2.41 43.13 -10.25
CA ALA A 345 -1.21 43.25 -11.08
C ALA A 345 -1.01 42.08 -12.06
N LEU A 346 -1.50 40.88 -11.74
CA LEU A 346 -1.44 39.70 -12.63
C LEU A 346 -2.32 39.85 -13.88
N GLY A 347 -3.30 40.76 -13.85
CA GLY A 347 -4.05 41.21 -15.02
C GLY A 347 -5.34 40.42 -15.30
N PRO A 348 -6.20 40.95 -16.19
CA PRO A 348 -7.55 40.43 -16.43
C PRO A 348 -7.58 39.06 -17.13
N GLU A 349 -6.54 38.71 -17.91
CA GLU A 349 -6.44 37.42 -18.58
C GLU A 349 -6.31 36.26 -17.59
N ALA A 350 -5.47 36.45 -16.56
CA ALA A 350 -5.30 35.49 -15.46
C ALA A 350 -6.60 35.31 -14.65
N ALA A 351 -7.34 36.41 -14.42
CA ALA A 351 -8.64 36.38 -13.78
C ALA A 351 -9.67 35.60 -14.61
N GLN A 352 -9.72 35.83 -15.93
CA GLN A 352 -10.62 35.12 -16.82
C GLN A 352 -10.32 33.61 -16.87
N ALA A 353 -9.05 33.21 -16.90
CA ALA A 353 -8.65 31.81 -16.86
C ALA A 353 -9.17 31.11 -15.59
N THR A 354 -9.09 31.78 -14.44
CA THR A 354 -9.61 31.28 -13.16
C THR A 354 -11.14 31.22 -13.15
N ALA A 355 -11.82 32.23 -13.70
CA ALA A 355 -13.27 32.22 -13.86
C ALA A 355 -13.75 31.06 -14.74
N ASN A 356 -13.03 30.77 -15.83
CA ASN A 356 -13.32 29.65 -16.73
C ASN A 356 -13.15 28.28 -16.05
N ALA A 357 -12.19 28.16 -15.12
CA ALA A 357 -12.03 26.94 -14.32
C ALA A 357 -13.20 26.71 -13.34
N GLY A 358 -13.94 27.78 -13.00
CA GLY A 358 -15.13 27.75 -12.16
C GLY A 358 -14.83 27.75 -10.65
N GLU A 359 -15.77 28.29 -9.88
CA GLU A 359 -15.68 28.46 -8.42
C GLU A 359 -15.43 27.13 -7.68
N ARG A 360 -16.02 26.02 -8.17
CA ARG A 360 -15.81 24.68 -7.60
C ARG A 360 -14.35 24.22 -7.67
N SER A 361 -13.64 24.56 -8.75
CA SER A 361 -12.23 24.19 -8.90
C SER A 361 -11.36 24.96 -7.91
N VAL A 362 -11.69 26.24 -7.69
CA VAL A 362 -10.99 27.11 -6.74
C VAL A 362 -11.20 26.61 -5.31
N ASN A 363 -12.44 26.30 -4.92
CA ASN A 363 -12.79 25.93 -3.54
C ASN A 363 -12.63 24.43 -3.23
N ARG A 364 -12.19 23.61 -4.18
CA ARG A 364 -12.14 22.15 -4.03
C ARG A 364 -11.42 21.73 -2.74
N GLY A 365 -12.18 21.11 -1.82
CA GLY A 365 -11.81 20.63 -0.49
C GLY A 365 -11.26 21.66 0.50
N MET A 366 -11.52 22.94 0.26
CA MET A 366 -11.45 23.98 1.29
C MET A 366 -12.73 23.99 2.15
N ASP A 367 -13.84 23.52 1.60
CA ASP A 367 -15.06 23.23 2.34
C ASP A 367 -14.88 21.95 3.18
N ASN A 368 -15.49 21.89 4.37
CA ASN A 368 -15.33 20.88 5.45
C ASN A 368 -15.53 19.39 5.05
N GLY A 369 -14.81 18.88 4.05
CA GLY A 369 -14.82 17.48 3.63
C GLY A 369 -16.10 16.98 2.96
N LYS A 370 -17.10 17.83 2.69
CA LYS A 370 -18.30 17.41 1.95
C LYS A 370 -17.93 17.21 0.48
N ARG A 371 -17.88 15.95 0.04
CA ARG A 371 -17.99 15.64 -1.39
C ARG A 371 -19.35 16.14 -1.88
N ASP A 372 -19.38 16.65 -3.11
CA ASP A 372 -20.63 16.97 -3.79
C ASP A 372 -21.53 15.72 -3.79
N SER A 373 -22.82 15.89 -3.47
CA SER A 373 -23.78 14.80 -3.56
C SER A 373 -23.88 14.35 -5.01
N TYR A 374 -23.96 13.04 -5.26
CA TYR A 374 -24.24 12.54 -6.61
C TYR A 374 -25.56 13.08 -7.18
N GLU A 375 -26.45 13.61 -6.34
CA GLU A 375 -27.69 14.28 -6.74
C GLU A 375 -27.44 15.65 -7.39
N ASP A 376 -26.49 16.42 -6.86
CA ASP A 376 -26.09 17.70 -7.44
C ASP A 376 -25.39 17.48 -8.78
N GLU A 377 -24.51 16.47 -8.86
CA GLU A 377 -23.89 16.06 -10.12
C GLU A 377 -24.93 15.55 -11.14
N LEU A 378 -25.95 14.79 -10.68
CA LEU A 378 -27.03 14.32 -11.54
C LEU A 378 -27.84 15.50 -12.10
N LYS A 379 -28.21 16.46 -11.26
CA LYS A 379 -28.96 17.66 -11.67
C LYS A 379 -28.20 18.44 -12.75
N ASP A 380 -26.92 18.73 -12.51
CA ASP A 380 -26.07 19.43 -13.49
C ASP A 380 -25.96 18.68 -14.82
N ARG A 381 -25.89 17.35 -14.79
CA ARG A 381 -25.83 16.53 -16.00
C ARG A 381 -27.16 16.52 -16.74
N LEU A 382 -28.28 16.46 -16.02
CA LEU A 382 -29.62 16.51 -16.61
C LEU A 382 -29.91 17.87 -17.24
N ASP A 383 -29.51 18.97 -16.60
CA ASP A 383 -29.68 20.33 -17.14
C ASP A 383 -28.92 20.51 -18.47
N ARG A 384 -27.81 19.78 -18.66
CA ARG A 384 -26.99 19.79 -19.90
C ARG A 384 -27.36 18.68 -20.88
N ALA A 385 -28.18 17.70 -20.48
CA ALA A 385 -28.45 16.52 -21.28
C ALA A 385 -29.39 16.85 -22.45
N GLN A 386 -28.89 16.67 -23.68
CA GLN A 386 -29.69 16.78 -24.90
C GLN A 386 -30.06 15.38 -25.40
N GLY A 387 -31.34 15.01 -25.30
CA GLY A 387 -31.88 13.73 -25.77
C GLY A 387 -31.93 12.60 -24.72
N SER A 388 -32.59 11.48 -25.07
CA SER A 388 -32.74 10.33 -24.15
C SER A 388 -31.41 9.68 -23.80
N ASP A 389 -30.52 9.47 -24.76
CA ASP A 389 -29.22 8.84 -24.47
C ASP A 389 -28.40 9.63 -23.44
N ALA A 390 -28.42 10.97 -23.51
CA ALA A 390 -27.71 11.81 -22.56
C ALA A 390 -28.31 11.73 -21.14
N ARG A 391 -29.63 11.60 -21.03
CA ARG A 391 -30.34 11.40 -19.77
C ARG A 391 -30.06 10.03 -19.17
N ASP A 392 -30.07 8.98 -19.99
CA ASP A 392 -29.76 7.62 -19.57
C ASP A 392 -28.34 7.50 -18.99
N ARG A 393 -27.33 8.15 -19.58
CA ARG A 393 -25.98 8.16 -18.95
C ARG A 393 -25.94 8.98 -17.66
N ALA A 394 -26.73 10.04 -17.55
CA ALA A 394 -26.80 10.81 -16.31
C ALA A 394 -27.34 9.94 -15.18
N TYR A 395 -28.46 9.23 -15.42
CA TYR A 395 -29.02 8.28 -14.45
C TYR A 395 -28.11 7.07 -14.20
N ALA A 396 -27.48 6.51 -15.23
CA ALA A 396 -26.51 5.43 -15.07
C ALA A 396 -25.35 5.84 -14.15
N PHE A 397 -24.77 7.03 -14.36
CA PHE A 397 -23.70 7.55 -13.53
C PHE A 397 -24.15 7.74 -12.07
N ALA A 398 -25.34 8.32 -11.86
CA ALA A 398 -25.90 8.50 -10.51
C ALA A 398 -26.19 7.16 -9.82
N ALA A 399 -26.76 6.18 -10.54
CA ALA A 399 -27.01 4.84 -10.03
C ALA A 399 -25.70 4.15 -9.60
N MET A 400 -24.65 4.24 -10.41
CA MET A 400 -23.35 3.67 -10.09
C MET A 400 -22.72 4.33 -8.86
N ARG A 401 -22.73 5.66 -8.78
CA ARG A 401 -22.20 6.40 -7.62
C ARG A 401 -22.96 6.07 -6.34
N ALA A 402 -24.29 6.10 -6.39
CA ALA A 402 -25.13 5.72 -5.27
C ALA A 402 -24.85 4.27 -4.83
N ALA A 403 -24.64 3.34 -5.79
CA ALA A 403 -24.32 1.95 -5.47
C ALA A 403 -22.93 1.77 -4.85
N GLU A 404 -21.92 2.52 -5.30
CA GLU A 404 -20.58 2.55 -4.68
C GLU A 404 -20.64 3.00 -3.22
N GLU A 405 -21.57 3.90 -2.88
CA GLU A 405 -21.83 4.39 -1.52
C GLU A 405 -22.77 3.49 -0.71
N GLY A 406 -23.35 2.46 -1.34
CA GLY A 406 -24.34 1.57 -0.71
C GLY A 406 -25.72 2.20 -0.52
N ASP A 407 -26.03 3.29 -1.21
CA ASP A 407 -27.31 3.99 -1.12
C ASP A 407 -28.39 3.27 -1.96
N GLN A 408 -29.53 2.97 -1.33
CA GLN A 408 -30.65 2.27 -1.95
C GLN A 408 -31.27 3.02 -3.14
N ARG A 409 -31.12 4.36 -3.18
CA ARG A 409 -31.55 5.22 -4.30
C ARG A 409 -30.92 4.83 -5.64
N ALA A 410 -29.82 4.07 -5.63
CA ALA A 410 -29.25 3.51 -6.85
C ALA A 410 -30.28 2.75 -7.70
N ARG A 411 -31.22 2.04 -7.06
CA ARG A 411 -32.30 1.30 -7.75
C ARG A 411 -33.34 2.25 -8.35
N GLU A 412 -33.63 3.36 -7.69
CA GLU A 412 -34.55 4.37 -8.21
C GLU A 412 -33.99 5.05 -9.46
N PHE A 413 -32.68 5.34 -9.49
CA PHE A 413 -32.04 5.87 -10.71
C PHE A 413 -31.97 4.84 -11.81
N LEU A 414 -31.71 3.57 -11.46
CA LEU A 414 -31.71 2.45 -12.41
C LEU A 414 -33.05 2.33 -13.14
N ASP A 415 -34.16 2.47 -12.43
CA ASP A 415 -35.51 2.37 -13.02
C ASP A 415 -35.86 3.53 -13.96
N LYS A 416 -35.11 4.65 -13.90
CA LYS A 416 -35.26 5.82 -14.78
C LYS A 416 -34.45 5.75 -16.08
N ILE A 417 -33.66 4.69 -16.30
CA ILE A 417 -32.89 4.48 -17.54
C ILE A 417 -33.79 3.85 -18.59
N ASP A 418 -34.08 4.51 -19.70
CA ASP A 418 -35.00 4.00 -20.72
C ASP A 418 -34.42 2.82 -21.52
N ASP A 419 -33.14 2.89 -21.88
CA ASP A 419 -32.42 1.86 -22.63
C ASP A 419 -32.25 0.56 -21.83
N LEU A 420 -32.92 -0.52 -22.27
CA LEU A 420 -32.99 -1.79 -21.54
C LEU A 420 -31.62 -2.48 -21.38
N ASP A 421 -30.76 -2.40 -22.39
CA ASP A 421 -29.41 -2.98 -22.35
C ASP A 421 -28.52 -2.24 -21.36
N THR A 422 -28.55 -0.90 -21.39
CA THR A 422 -27.88 -0.04 -20.41
C THR A 422 -28.42 -0.32 -19.01
N ARG A 423 -29.74 -0.41 -18.84
CA ARG A 423 -30.37 -0.75 -17.56
C ARG A 423 -29.91 -2.11 -17.05
N ALA A 424 -29.87 -3.14 -17.89
CA ALA A 424 -29.40 -4.47 -17.49
C ALA A 424 -27.92 -4.46 -17.07
N GLY A 425 -27.06 -3.76 -17.81
CA GLY A 425 -25.65 -3.58 -17.47
C GLY A 425 -25.46 -2.87 -16.13
N VAL A 426 -26.12 -1.73 -15.93
CA VAL A 426 -26.06 -0.96 -14.67
C VAL A 426 -26.65 -1.78 -13.52
N ARG A 427 -27.70 -2.57 -13.74
CA ARG A 427 -28.29 -3.45 -12.71
C ARG A 427 -27.25 -4.43 -12.15
N ARG A 428 -26.48 -5.09 -13.03
CA ARG A 428 -25.41 -6.01 -12.60
C ARG A 428 -24.36 -5.31 -11.75
N PHE A 429 -23.99 -4.07 -12.11
CA PHE A 429 -23.06 -3.25 -11.33
C PHE A 429 -23.66 -2.85 -9.96
N VAL A 430 -24.93 -2.47 -9.92
CA VAL A 430 -25.64 -2.09 -8.68
C VAL A 430 -25.73 -3.30 -7.74
N ASP A 431 -26.18 -4.45 -8.24
CA ASP A 431 -26.29 -5.68 -7.44
C ASP A 431 -24.92 -6.14 -6.93
N TYR A 432 -23.89 -6.07 -7.77
CA TYR A 432 -22.51 -6.36 -7.37
C TYR A 432 -22.04 -5.49 -6.18
N ASN A 433 -22.24 -4.17 -6.25
CA ASN A 433 -21.80 -3.26 -5.18
C ASN A 433 -22.65 -3.42 -3.91
N PHE A 434 -23.95 -3.68 -4.04
CA PHE A 434 -24.81 -3.96 -2.89
C PHE A 434 -24.44 -5.25 -2.17
N ILE A 435 -24.18 -6.34 -2.90
CA ILE A 435 -23.68 -7.59 -2.29
C ILE A 435 -22.37 -7.32 -1.54
N ARG A 436 -21.43 -6.62 -2.18
CA ARG A 436 -20.15 -6.25 -1.56
C ARG A 436 -20.34 -5.40 -0.30
N SER A 437 -21.21 -4.40 -0.34
CA SER A 437 -21.51 -3.54 0.81
C SER A 437 -22.13 -4.33 1.96
N LEU A 438 -23.11 -5.20 1.68
CA LEU A 438 -23.72 -6.09 2.68
C LEU A 438 -22.68 -7.01 3.34
N LEU A 439 -21.77 -7.60 2.55
CA LEU A 439 -20.69 -8.44 3.08
C LEU A 439 -19.70 -7.63 3.93
N GLN A 440 -19.34 -6.41 3.52
CA GLN A 440 -18.50 -5.51 4.32
C GLN A 440 -19.16 -5.12 5.65
N GLN A 441 -20.48 -4.93 5.65
CA GLN A 441 -21.30 -4.66 6.84
C GLN A 441 -21.61 -5.93 7.65
N LYS A 442 -21.12 -7.10 7.23
CA LYS A 442 -21.33 -8.42 7.86
C LYS A 442 -22.80 -8.91 7.85
N HIS A 443 -23.62 -8.42 6.93
CA HIS A 443 -25.00 -8.85 6.72
C HIS A 443 -25.06 -10.05 5.75
N ALA A 444 -24.52 -11.19 6.19
CA ALA A 444 -24.34 -12.38 5.33
C ALA A 444 -25.68 -12.95 4.79
N ASP A 445 -26.74 -12.95 5.59
CA ASP A 445 -28.04 -13.50 5.18
C ASP A 445 -28.70 -12.68 4.06
N GLU A 446 -28.68 -11.35 4.18
CA GLU A 446 -29.19 -10.43 3.17
C GLU A 446 -28.36 -10.52 1.88
N ALA A 447 -27.03 -10.62 2.01
CA ALA A 447 -26.15 -10.84 0.88
C ALA A 447 -26.48 -12.14 0.15
N LEU A 448 -26.68 -13.26 0.86
CA LEU A 448 -27.05 -14.55 0.26
C LEU A 448 -28.40 -14.50 -0.46
N ALA A 449 -29.39 -13.81 0.13
CA ALA A 449 -30.69 -13.61 -0.52
C ALA A 449 -30.56 -12.82 -1.83
N LEU A 450 -29.68 -11.81 -1.88
CA LEU A 450 -29.42 -11.02 -3.08
C LEU A 450 -28.59 -11.79 -4.11
N ILE A 451 -27.55 -12.52 -3.71
CA ILE A 451 -26.71 -13.38 -4.58
C ILE A 451 -27.57 -14.39 -5.35
N ARG A 452 -28.57 -14.98 -4.70
CA ARG A 452 -29.47 -15.96 -5.32
C ARG A 452 -30.36 -15.35 -6.41
N LYS A 453 -30.72 -14.07 -6.27
CA LYS A 453 -31.58 -13.34 -7.22
C LYS A 453 -30.81 -12.64 -8.33
N ALA A 454 -29.57 -12.22 -8.06
CA ALA A 454 -28.75 -11.45 -8.98
C ALA A 454 -28.24 -12.29 -10.17
N GLU A 455 -28.12 -11.65 -11.34
CA GLU A 455 -27.52 -12.23 -12.54
C GLU A 455 -25.98 -12.18 -12.48
N LEU A 456 -25.40 -13.00 -11.61
CA LEU A 456 -23.95 -13.15 -11.47
C LEU A 456 -23.46 -14.39 -12.24
N ASN A 457 -22.30 -14.28 -12.86
CA ASN A 457 -21.60 -15.45 -13.40
C ASN A 457 -21.07 -16.37 -12.30
N HIS A 458 -20.68 -17.60 -12.65
CA HIS A 458 -20.23 -18.62 -11.71
C HIS A 458 -19.04 -18.16 -10.85
N THR A 459 -18.11 -17.40 -11.43
CA THR A 459 -16.96 -16.85 -10.72
C THR A 459 -17.37 -15.94 -9.55
N LEU A 460 -18.18 -14.90 -9.82
CA LEU A 460 -18.63 -13.97 -8.77
C LEU A 460 -19.55 -14.64 -7.76
N ARG A 461 -20.43 -15.53 -8.23
CA ARG A 461 -21.34 -16.28 -7.36
C ARG A 461 -20.56 -17.14 -6.37
N ALA A 462 -19.60 -17.95 -6.83
CA ALA A 462 -18.74 -18.75 -5.97
C ALA A 462 -17.95 -17.88 -4.98
N HIS A 463 -17.40 -16.77 -5.45
CA HIS A 463 -16.63 -15.84 -4.62
C HIS A 463 -17.46 -15.23 -3.48
N PHE A 464 -18.64 -14.68 -3.78
CA PHE A 464 -19.48 -14.06 -2.76
C PHE A 464 -20.08 -15.07 -1.78
N ILE A 465 -20.45 -16.28 -2.22
CA ILE A 465 -20.89 -17.35 -1.32
C ILE A 465 -19.73 -17.74 -0.37
N THR A 466 -18.50 -17.84 -0.89
CA THR A 466 -17.31 -18.13 -0.07
C THR A 466 -17.08 -17.06 1.00
N GLN A 467 -17.25 -15.77 0.66
CA GLN A 467 -17.16 -14.68 1.64
C GLN A 467 -18.29 -14.72 2.68
N ALA A 468 -19.53 -14.98 2.25
CA ALA A 468 -20.67 -15.12 3.16
C ALA A 468 -20.47 -16.28 4.15
N ALA A 469 -19.97 -17.42 3.66
CA ALA A 469 -19.64 -18.59 4.49
C ALA A 469 -18.56 -18.23 5.53
N ALA A 470 -17.52 -17.49 5.15
CA ALA A 470 -16.48 -17.03 6.07
C ALA A 470 -17.02 -16.13 7.20
N LEU A 471 -18.04 -15.31 6.93
CA LEU A 471 -18.69 -14.47 7.93
C LEU A 471 -19.59 -15.27 8.89
N LEU A 472 -20.12 -16.40 8.44
CA LEU A 472 -20.97 -17.30 9.23
C LEU A 472 -20.18 -18.37 9.98
N ALA A 473 -18.91 -18.60 9.61
CA ALA A 473 -18.03 -19.61 10.18
C ALA A 473 -18.05 -19.70 11.72
N ASP A 474 -17.98 -18.56 12.40
CA ASP A 474 -17.94 -18.49 13.87
C ASP A 474 -19.34 -18.58 14.53
N LYS A 475 -20.41 -18.28 13.78
CA LYS A 475 -21.79 -18.23 14.28
C LYS A 475 -22.53 -19.54 14.07
N ASP A 476 -22.37 -20.12 12.87
CA ASP A 476 -23.05 -21.32 12.42
C ASP A 476 -22.11 -22.09 11.48
N ARG A 477 -21.25 -22.90 12.09
CA ARG A 477 -20.22 -23.67 11.39
C ARG A 477 -20.82 -24.67 10.40
N VAL A 478 -21.95 -25.30 10.73
CA VAL A 478 -22.59 -26.29 9.86
C VAL A 478 -23.09 -25.61 8.60
N ARG A 479 -23.83 -24.50 8.76
CA ARG A 479 -24.30 -23.73 7.62
C ARG A 479 -23.18 -23.12 6.79
N ALA A 480 -22.08 -22.71 7.43
CA ALA A 480 -20.90 -22.24 6.71
C ALA A 480 -20.31 -23.35 5.81
N ILE A 481 -20.22 -24.59 6.31
CA ILE A 481 -19.75 -25.74 5.52
C ILE A 481 -20.70 -26.02 4.35
N ASP A 482 -22.01 -26.01 4.57
CA ASP A 482 -23.01 -26.21 3.50
C ASP A 482 -22.87 -25.14 2.39
N LEU A 483 -22.63 -23.88 2.77
CA LEU A 483 -22.39 -22.79 1.83
C LEU A 483 -21.06 -22.94 1.07
N LEU A 484 -20.01 -23.44 1.73
CA LEU A 484 -18.75 -23.75 1.03
C LEU A 484 -18.94 -24.86 0.00
N ASP A 485 -19.84 -25.81 0.25
CA ASP A 485 -20.19 -26.87 -0.71
C ASP A 485 -20.99 -26.34 -1.89
N GLU A 486 -21.92 -25.42 -1.64
CA GLU A 486 -22.61 -24.66 -2.69
C GLU A 486 -21.60 -23.88 -3.55
N ALA A 487 -20.67 -23.16 -2.92
CA ALA A 487 -19.63 -22.41 -3.62
C ALA A 487 -18.64 -23.30 -4.39
N LEU A 488 -18.29 -24.48 -3.86
CA LEU A 488 -17.47 -25.48 -4.57
C LEU A 488 -18.19 -26.00 -5.82
N THR A 489 -19.50 -26.21 -5.73
CA THR A 489 -20.33 -26.62 -6.86
C THR A 489 -20.33 -25.55 -7.96
N GLU A 490 -20.51 -24.28 -7.60
CA GLU A 490 -20.40 -23.16 -8.56
C GLU A 490 -18.98 -23.03 -9.13
N THR A 491 -17.94 -23.22 -8.32
CA THR A 491 -16.54 -23.15 -8.76
C THR A 491 -16.22 -24.22 -9.81
N ARG A 492 -16.76 -25.43 -9.66
CA ARG A 492 -16.56 -26.52 -10.61
C ARG A 492 -17.22 -26.28 -11.98
N ARG A 493 -18.19 -25.36 -12.06
CA ARG A 493 -18.81 -24.89 -13.32
C ARG A 493 -17.95 -23.85 -14.06
N ILE A 494 -16.95 -23.28 -13.40
CA ILE A 494 -15.98 -22.40 -14.05
C ILE A 494 -15.08 -23.25 -14.96
N ASP A 495 -14.78 -22.72 -16.15
CA ASP A 495 -13.95 -23.41 -17.13
C ASP A 495 -12.58 -23.82 -16.54
N ALA A 496 -12.18 -25.07 -16.79
CA ALA A 496 -11.05 -25.71 -16.14
C ALA A 496 -9.69 -25.10 -16.53
N GLY A 497 -9.61 -24.45 -17.70
CA GLY A 497 -8.42 -23.77 -18.20
C GLY A 497 -8.27 -22.32 -17.76
N THR A 498 -9.12 -21.84 -16.85
CA THR A 498 -9.10 -20.43 -16.41
C THR A 498 -8.45 -20.25 -15.03
N ALA A 499 -7.71 -19.15 -14.88
CA ALA A 499 -7.11 -18.78 -13.58
C ALA A 499 -8.18 -18.52 -12.51
N ASP A 500 -9.35 -18.01 -12.91
CA ASP A 500 -10.49 -17.75 -12.02
C ASP A 500 -10.90 -19.01 -11.22
N ARG A 501 -10.92 -20.18 -11.87
CA ARG A 501 -11.22 -21.44 -11.18
C ARG A 501 -10.17 -21.76 -10.12
N ALA A 502 -8.89 -21.64 -10.45
CA ALA A 502 -7.80 -21.90 -9.51
C ALA A 502 -7.84 -20.96 -8.30
N TYR A 503 -8.15 -19.67 -8.51
CA TYR A 503 -8.28 -18.70 -7.42
C TYR A 503 -9.51 -18.94 -6.54
N CYS A 504 -10.66 -19.26 -7.12
CA CYS A 504 -11.85 -19.65 -6.34
C CYS A 504 -11.59 -20.91 -5.51
N LEU A 505 -10.91 -21.93 -6.07
CA LEU A 505 -10.52 -23.13 -5.33
C LEU A 505 -9.53 -22.81 -4.20
N ALA A 506 -8.55 -21.94 -4.43
CA ALA A 506 -7.63 -21.49 -3.39
C ALA A 506 -8.34 -20.75 -2.25
N ALA A 507 -9.32 -19.88 -2.58
CA ALA A 507 -10.14 -19.19 -1.59
C ALA A 507 -11.01 -20.16 -0.77
N LEU A 508 -11.65 -21.14 -1.42
CA LEU A 508 -12.41 -22.20 -0.76
C LEU A 508 -11.54 -23.04 0.16
N LEU A 509 -10.37 -23.44 -0.32
CA LEU A 509 -9.39 -24.22 0.43
C LEU A 509 -8.91 -23.49 1.68
N ALA A 510 -8.72 -22.17 1.61
CA ALA A 510 -8.41 -21.35 2.77
C ALA A 510 -9.54 -21.27 3.82
N GLN A 511 -10.80 -21.47 3.42
CA GLN A 511 -11.92 -21.57 4.37
C GLN A 511 -12.05 -23.00 4.92
N PHE A 512 -11.94 -24.01 4.06
CA PHE A 512 -11.96 -25.41 4.49
C PHE A 512 -10.81 -25.74 5.45
N SER A 513 -9.60 -25.20 5.26
CA SER A 513 -8.49 -25.46 6.19
C SER A 513 -8.79 -25.02 7.63
N LYS A 514 -9.69 -24.04 7.80
CA LYS A 514 -10.16 -23.57 9.12
C LYS A 514 -11.33 -24.39 9.66
N LEU A 515 -12.24 -24.84 8.80
CA LEU A 515 -13.51 -25.45 9.20
C LEU A 515 -13.56 -26.98 9.08
N ASP A 516 -12.77 -27.56 8.19
CA ASP A 516 -12.68 -29.00 7.92
C ASP A 516 -11.31 -29.36 7.33
N LYS A 517 -10.37 -29.70 8.23
CA LYS A 517 -8.99 -30.06 7.87
C LYS A 517 -8.89 -31.31 6.99
N VAL A 518 -9.83 -32.26 7.11
CA VAL A 518 -9.77 -33.48 6.29
C VAL A 518 -10.10 -33.12 4.84
N ARG A 519 -11.15 -32.31 4.66
CA ARG A 519 -11.59 -31.86 3.34
C ARG A 519 -10.61 -30.91 2.68
N SER A 520 -9.88 -30.10 3.45
CA SER A 520 -8.84 -29.22 2.89
C SER A 520 -7.75 -30.01 2.17
N TRP A 521 -7.30 -31.16 2.69
CA TRP A 521 -6.28 -31.97 2.00
C TRP A 521 -6.80 -32.60 0.70
N GLN A 522 -8.08 -32.95 0.63
CA GLN A 522 -8.69 -33.43 -0.61
C GLN A 522 -8.76 -32.31 -1.65
N LEU A 523 -9.24 -31.13 -1.24
CA LEU A 523 -9.38 -29.96 -2.09
C LEU A 523 -8.03 -29.36 -2.53
N LEU A 524 -6.96 -29.55 -1.75
CA LEU A 524 -5.60 -29.18 -2.13
C LEU A 524 -5.18 -29.80 -3.46
N SER A 525 -5.45 -31.10 -3.63
CA SER A 525 -5.11 -31.80 -4.87
C SER A 525 -5.88 -31.26 -6.09
N GLU A 526 -7.16 -30.89 -5.91
CA GLU A 526 -7.98 -30.27 -6.95
C GLU A 526 -7.49 -28.85 -7.28
N THR A 527 -7.09 -28.10 -6.27
CA THR A 527 -6.54 -26.74 -6.42
C THR A 527 -5.22 -26.75 -7.21
N VAL A 528 -4.30 -27.67 -6.89
CA VAL A 528 -3.04 -27.81 -7.64
C VAL A 528 -3.31 -28.25 -9.08
N LYS A 529 -4.24 -29.18 -9.30
CA LYS A 529 -4.62 -29.61 -10.66
C LYS A 529 -5.19 -28.44 -11.48
N ALA A 530 -6.06 -27.64 -10.90
CA ALA A 530 -6.63 -26.46 -11.57
C ALA A 530 -5.56 -25.41 -11.88
N ALA A 531 -4.63 -25.17 -10.94
CA ALA A 531 -3.50 -24.28 -11.17
C ALA A 531 -2.59 -24.78 -12.31
N ASN A 532 -2.28 -26.09 -12.34
CA ASN A 532 -1.44 -26.70 -13.37
C ASN A 532 -2.09 -26.73 -14.76
N ALA A 533 -3.43 -26.63 -14.84
CA ALA A 533 -4.15 -26.56 -16.11
C ALA A 533 -4.01 -25.20 -16.81
N VAL A 534 -3.48 -24.19 -16.11
CA VAL A 534 -3.33 -22.82 -16.60
C VAL A 534 -1.84 -22.54 -16.84
N ALA A 535 -1.46 -22.40 -18.12
CA ALA A 535 -0.04 -22.34 -18.53
C ALA A 535 0.76 -21.20 -17.86
N ASP A 536 0.15 -20.03 -17.69
CA ASP A 536 0.79 -18.84 -17.11
C ASP A 536 0.29 -18.54 -15.68
N PHE A 537 -0.16 -19.58 -14.96
CA PHE A 537 -0.58 -19.40 -13.58
C PHE A 537 0.62 -19.09 -12.68
N THR A 538 0.60 -17.93 -12.05
CA THR A 538 1.67 -17.49 -11.15
C THR A 538 1.32 -17.68 -9.68
N GLY A 539 0.02 -17.85 -9.36
CA GLY A 539 -0.49 -17.75 -7.99
C GLY A 539 -0.58 -16.30 -7.46
N ASP A 540 -0.03 -15.33 -8.20
CA ASP A 540 -0.08 -13.90 -7.93
C ASP A 540 -1.17 -13.24 -8.80
N ASN A 541 -1.87 -12.24 -8.25
CA ASN A 541 -2.98 -11.53 -8.90
C ASN A 541 -4.25 -12.35 -9.07
N GLY A 542 -4.87 -12.73 -7.94
CA GLY A 542 -6.21 -13.32 -7.88
C GLY A 542 -7.33 -12.36 -8.25
N ARG A 543 -7.18 -11.55 -9.30
CA ARG A 543 -8.17 -10.57 -9.76
C ARG A 543 -8.80 -11.03 -11.06
N THR A 544 -10.13 -10.96 -11.11
CA THR A 544 -10.91 -11.09 -12.34
C THR A 544 -11.48 -9.73 -12.70
N SER A 545 -11.55 -9.44 -14.00
CA SER A 545 -12.14 -8.22 -14.52
C SER A 545 -13.29 -8.59 -15.43
N GLN A 546 -14.47 -8.04 -15.16
CA GLN A 546 -15.64 -8.19 -16.01
C GLN A 546 -15.92 -6.86 -16.68
N LEU A 547 -15.79 -6.87 -18.01
CA LEU A 547 -16.28 -5.78 -18.82
C LEU A 547 -17.79 -5.97 -19.00
N LEU A 548 -18.57 -5.03 -18.47
CA LEU A 548 -19.96 -4.87 -18.88
C LEU A 548 -19.93 -4.15 -20.23
N GLU A 549 -20.21 -4.89 -21.30
CA GLU A 549 -20.32 -4.37 -22.65
C GLU A 549 -21.71 -3.76 -22.87
N GLY A 550 -21.76 -2.58 -23.51
CA GLY A 550 -22.96 -1.78 -23.75
C GLY A 550 -22.60 -0.38 -24.26
N LYS A 551 -23.54 0.58 -24.22
CA LYS A 551 -23.29 2.01 -24.54
C LYS A 551 -22.24 2.65 -23.62
N PHE A 552 -21.99 2.06 -22.45
CA PHE A 552 -20.90 2.39 -21.55
C PHE A 552 -20.11 1.12 -21.24
N SER A 553 -18.80 1.20 -21.33
CA SER A 553 -17.91 0.12 -20.90
C SER A 553 -17.58 0.31 -19.42
N ILE A 554 -18.13 -0.53 -18.56
CA ILE A 554 -17.81 -0.54 -17.12
C ILE A 554 -16.95 -1.75 -16.85
N ASN A 555 -15.75 -1.53 -16.31
CA ASN A 555 -14.88 -2.62 -15.91
C ASN A 555 -15.02 -2.86 -14.40
N MET A 556 -15.61 -3.99 -14.02
CA MET A 556 -15.70 -4.44 -12.63
C MET A 556 -14.51 -5.33 -12.32
N THR A 557 -13.58 -4.84 -11.50
CA THR A 557 -12.45 -5.66 -11.02
C THR A 557 -12.76 -6.23 -9.64
N THR A 558 -12.72 -7.55 -9.51
CA THR A 558 -12.93 -8.26 -8.24
C THR A 558 -11.70 -9.04 -7.86
N GLU A 559 -11.29 -8.93 -6.60
CA GLU A 559 -10.21 -9.73 -6.04
C GLU A 559 -10.80 -11.05 -5.51
N LEU A 560 -10.71 -12.11 -6.30
CA LEU A 560 -11.18 -13.46 -5.99
C LEU A 560 -10.40 -14.09 -4.84
N ALA A 561 -9.09 -13.82 -4.80
CA ALA A 561 -8.17 -14.26 -3.77
C ALA A 561 -7.09 -13.19 -3.56
N SER A 562 -6.65 -13.03 -2.31
CA SER A 562 -5.49 -12.19 -1.98
C SER A 562 -4.29 -12.62 -2.84
N PRO A 563 -3.42 -11.69 -3.29
CA PRO A 563 -2.14 -12.05 -3.91
C PRO A 563 -1.30 -13.01 -3.07
N THR A 564 -1.47 -13.02 -1.76
CA THR A 564 -0.78 -13.93 -0.83
C THR A 564 -1.60 -15.16 -0.48
N ALA A 565 -2.83 -15.32 -0.99
CA ALA A 565 -3.74 -16.38 -0.54
C ALA A 565 -3.13 -17.78 -0.70
N LEU A 566 -2.47 -18.05 -1.82
CA LEU A 566 -1.84 -19.34 -2.07
C LEU A 566 -0.65 -19.57 -1.15
N THR A 567 0.18 -18.55 -0.91
CA THR A 567 1.32 -18.65 0.00
C THR A 567 0.87 -18.80 1.45
N ASP A 568 -0.07 -17.98 1.90
CA ASP A 568 -0.59 -17.98 3.27
C ASP A 568 -1.27 -19.32 3.59
N LEU A 569 -2.03 -19.86 2.63
CA LEU A 569 -2.65 -21.17 2.71
C LEU A 569 -1.60 -22.27 2.94
N PHE A 570 -0.58 -22.34 2.08
CA PHE A 570 0.45 -23.37 2.20
C PHE A 570 1.33 -23.20 3.43
N GLY A 571 1.55 -21.96 3.88
CA GLY A 571 2.17 -21.68 5.17
C GLY A 571 1.36 -22.29 6.32
N GLY A 572 0.05 -22.05 6.36
CA GLY A 572 -0.85 -22.65 7.35
C GLY A 572 -0.94 -24.18 7.26
N LEU A 573 -1.00 -24.75 6.06
CA LEU A 573 -0.98 -26.22 5.87
C LEU A 573 0.34 -26.85 6.32
N ALA A 574 1.46 -26.12 6.22
CA ALA A 574 2.75 -26.60 6.67
C ALA A 574 2.87 -26.66 8.20
N GLU A 575 2.15 -25.79 8.93
CA GLU A 575 2.03 -25.89 10.39
C GLU A 575 1.32 -27.19 10.80
N ASP A 576 0.31 -27.63 10.02
CA ASP A 576 -0.42 -28.88 10.25
C ASP A 576 0.39 -30.12 9.83
N ASN A 577 0.91 -30.15 8.60
CA ASN A 577 1.72 -31.25 8.08
C ASN A 577 2.77 -30.75 7.08
N PHE A 578 3.95 -30.41 7.61
CA PHE A 578 5.09 -29.89 6.86
C PHE A 578 5.49 -30.75 5.65
N TYR A 579 5.61 -32.07 5.84
CA TYR A 579 6.07 -32.97 4.77
C TYR A 579 5.06 -33.05 3.63
N GLN A 580 3.78 -33.19 3.96
CA GLN A 580 2.71 -33.23 2.97
C GLN A 580 2.56 -31.90 2.23
N ALA A 581 2.77 -30.77 2.91
CA ALA A 581 2.78 -29.45 2.28
C ALA A 581 3.97 -29.28 1.30
N ILE A 582 5.16 -29.77 1.64
CA ILE A 582 6.32 -29.79 0.73
C ILE A 582 6.04 -30.64 -0.50
N ASP A 583 5.48 -31.84 -0.32
CA ASP A 583 5.21 -32.74 -1.44
C ASP A 583 4.14 -32.15 -2.37
N ALA A 584 3.08 -31.56 -1.81
CA ALA A 584 2.10 -30.83 -2.60
C ALA A 584 2.72 -29.63 -3.33
N ALA A 585 3.61 -28.86 -2.68
CA ALA A 585 4.30 -27.73 -3.31
C ALA A 585 5.10 -28.16 -4.56
N ARG A 586 5.73 -29.34 -4.51
CA ARG A 586 6.51 -29.89 -5.64
C ARG A 586 5.64 -30.30 -6.83
N THR A 587 4.35 -30.56 -6.62
CA THR A 587 3.45 -30.98 -7.70
C THR A 587 2.97 -29.85 -8.60
N PHE A 588 3.30 -28.59 -8.31
CA PHE A 588 3.07 -27.48 -9.24
C PHE A 588 3.99 -27.59 -10.47
N SER A 589 3.38 -27.56 -11.66
CA SER A 589 4.11 -27.60 -12.94
C SER A 589 4.79 -26.27 -13.24
N GLY A 590 4.12 -25.15 -12.93
CA GLY A 590 4.64 -23.80 -13.13
C GLY A 590 5.76 -23.44 -12.15
N GLU A 591 6.83 -22.81 -12.66
CA GLU A 591 7.98 -22.35 -11.85
C GLU A 591 7.54 -21.36 -10.77
N ALA A 592 6.67 -20.40 -11.12
CA ALA A 592 6.18 -19.35 -10.22
C ALA A 592 5.42 -19.88 -9.00
N PRO A 593 4.29 -20.60 -9.15
CA PRO A 593 3.52 -21.08 -8.01
C PRO A 593 4.32 -22.10 -7.18
N ARG A 594 5.14 -22.96 -7.83
CA ARG A 594 6.03 -23.90 -7.13
C ARG A 594 7.01 -23.18 -6.21
N ALA A 595 7.75 -22.21 -6.75
CA ALA A 595 8.73 -21.46 -5.98
C ALA A 595 8.07 -20.68 -4.83
N MET A 596 6.96 -20.00 -5.13
CA MET A 596 6.27 -19.17 -4.15
C MET A 596 5.73 -19.97 -2.97
N VAL A 597 5.07 -21.08 -3.27
CA VAL A 597 4.55 -21.99 -2.24
C VAL A 597 5.69 -22.63 -1.45
N MET A 598 6.76 -23.09 -2.09
CA MET A 598 7.92 -23.68 -1.42
C MET A 598 8.57 -22.71 -0.42
N ILE A 599 8.72 -21.43 -0.80
CA ILE A 599 9.21 -20.39 0.11
C ILE A 599 8.29 -20.25 1.32
N SER A 600 6.97 -20.21 1.11
CA SER A 600 6.02 -20.08 2.21
C SER A 600 6.04 -21.26 3.18
N VAL A 601 5.99 -22.48 2.65
CA VAL A 601 6.05 -23.73 3.43
C VAL A 601 7.32 -23.78 4.28
N THR A 602 8.47 -23.48 3.69
CA THR A 602 9.76 -23.51 4.40
C THR A 602 9.90 -22.38 5.42
N ARG A 603 9.35 -21.19 5.12
CA ARG A 603 9.34 -20.03 6.03
C ARG A 603 8.54 -20.29 7.31
N SER A 604 7.42 -21.01 7.23
CA SER A 604 6.59 -21.35 8.40
C SER A 604 7.40 -22.00 9.54
N VAL A 605 8.37 -22.85 9.20
CA VAL A 605 9.24 -23.58 10.15
C VAL A 605 10.21 -22.64 10.88
N PHE A 606 10.62 -21.55 10.24
CA PHE A 606 11.48 -20.54 10.86
C PHE A 606 10.67 -19.60 11.76
N GLU A 607 9.43 -19.29 11.39
CA GLU A 607 8.55 -18.37 12.12
C GLU A 607 7.90 -18.99 13.37
N GLU A 608 7.75 -20.33 13.43
CA GLU A 608 7.22 -21.05 14.60
C GLU A 608 7.95 -20.70 15.92
N LYS A 609 9.24 -20.30 15.83
CA LYS A 609 10.03 -19.85 16.98
C LYS A 609 9.68 -18.44 17.45
N ARG A 610 9.27 -17.55 16.54
CA ARG A 610 8.99 -16.13 16.83
C ARG A 610 7.74 -15.99 17.71
N ASN A 611 6.69 -16.75 17.40
CA ASN A 611 5.45 -16.76 18.19
C ASN A 611 5.61 -17.43 19.55
N LYS A 612 6.46 -18.47 19.67
CA LYS A 612 6.79 -19.09 20.98
C LYS A 612 7.68 -18.22 21.86
N SER A 613 8.44 -17.27 21.29
CA SER A 613 9.28 -16.32 22.06
C SER A 613 8.54 -15.08 22.58
N VAL A 614 7.31 -14.81 22.13
CA VAL A 614 6.55 -13.58 22.45
C VAL A 614 5.40 -13.82 23.45
N LYS A 615 5.13 -15.06 23.90
CA LYS A 615 4.21 -15.27 25.03
C LYS A 615 4.83 -14.64 26.29
N PRO A 616 4.24 -13.58 26.88
CA PRO A 616 4.63 -13.17 28.22
C PRO A 616 4.26 -14.33 29.16
N ALA A 617 5.19 -14.68 30.05
CA ALA A 617 4.88 -15.57 31.15
C ALA A 617 3.67 -14.98 31.88
N ALA A 618 2.54 -15.67 31.83
CA ALA A 618 1.41 -15.34 32.68
C ALA A 618 1.92 -15.44 34.13
N GLN A 619 1.91 -14.31 34.82
CA GLN A 619 1.99 -14.24 36.28
C GLN A 619 0.59 -14.43 36.84
#